data_AF-A0A4Y2IXG5-F1
#
_entry.id   AF-A0A4Y2IXG5-F1
#
_cell.length_a   1.000
_cell.length_b   1.000
_cell.length_c   1.000
_cell.angle_alpha   90.00
_cell.angle_beta   90.00
_cell.angle_gamma   90.00
#
_symmetry.space_group_name_H-M   'P 1'
#
loop_
_entity.id
_entity.type
_entity.pdbx_description
1 polymer ?
#
loop_
_entity_poly.entity_id
_entity_poly.type
_entity_poly.pdbx_seq_one_letter_code
_entity_poly.pdbx_strand_id
1 'polypeptide(L)'
;MRNAFEAGCIASTWGIVDFLAALYYLFKNSPARRDDFLKESEIALPKKFIQHRWLENVPASESAINLLASIKKYIVSVDKGEHNQPNCKSYACVKTHLSDNLLSVKLKVFHSIVKVLLPFLTKYQTDKLMLFFLPEDLKKNYKPATAVFCIVQEFKHWN
;
A
#
# COMPACT_ATOMS: atom_id res chain seq x y z
N MET A 1 -1.33 -19.24 3.13
CA MET A 1 -0.99 -18.18 2.15
C MET A 1 -0.94 -16.76 2.72
N ARG A 2 -1.71 -16.42 3.76
CA ARG A 2 -1.63 -15.09 4.43
C ARG A 2 -0.19 -14.66 4.77
N ASN A 3 0.58 -15.56 5.38
CA ASN A 3 1.95 -15.27 5.81
C ASN A 3 2.96 -15.22 4.64
N ALA A 4 2.64 -15.84 3.49
CA ALA A 4 3.55 -15.87 2.34
C ALA A 4 3.61 -14.52 1.64
N PHE A 5 2.47 -13.83 1.51
CA PHE A 5 2.44 -12.50 0.93
C PHE A 5 3.07 -11.44 1.83
N GLU A 6 2.82 -11.53 3.14
CA GLU A 6 3.51 -10.71 4.15
C GLU A 6 5.02 -10.93 4.11
N ALA A 7 5.49 -12.19 4.06
CA ALA A 7 6.90 -12.51 3.90
C ALA A 7 7.48 -11.95 2.60
N GLY A 8 6.74 -11.97 1.50
CA GLY A 8 7.14 -11.34 0.24
C GLY A 8 7.30 -9.82 0.36
N CYS A 9 6.39 -9.15 1.07
CA CYS A 9 6.48 -7.72 1.34
C CYS A 9 7.71 -7.39 2.20
N ILE A 10 7.98 -8.18 3.25
CA ILE A 10 9.17 -8.02 4.10
C ILE A 10 10.45 -8.24 3.28
N ALA A 11 10.49 -9.28 2.45
CA ALA A 11 11.64 -9.62 1.61
C ALA A 11 11.94 -8.58 0.50
N SER A 12 10.94 -7.80 0.09
CA SER A 12 11.10 -6.72 -0.88
C SER A 12 11.86 -5.52 -0.33
N THR A 13 11.94 -5.36 1.00
CA THR A 13 12.60 -4.23 1.69
C THR A 13 12.08 -2.83 1.32
N TRP A 14 10.97 -2.73 0.59
CA TRP A 14 10.46 -1.44 0.06
C TRP A 14 9.71 -0.58 1.08
N GLY A 15 9.37 -1.11 2.26
CA GLY A 15 8.64 -0.36 3.30
C GLY A 15 7.22 0.09 2.92
N ILE A 16 6.64 -0.43 1.82
CA ILE A 16 5.31 -0.01 1.33
C ILE A 16 4.22 -0.21 2.40
N VAL A 17 4.32 -1.31 3.15
CA VAL A 17 3.39 -1.63 4.23
C VAL A 17 3.40 -0.54 5.31
N ASP A 18 4.57 -0.06 5.67
CA ASP A 18 4.75 1.00 6.67
C ASP A 18 4.25 2.34 6.13
N PHE A 19 4.54 2.64 4.86
CA PHE A 19 4.01 3.81 4.18
C PHE A 19 2.47 3.85 4.17
N LEU A 20 1.81 2.77 3.74
CA LEU A 20 0.34 2.69 3.67
C LEU A 20 -0.30 2.82 5.06
N ALA A 21 0.31 2.22 6.08
CA ALA A 21 -0.14 2.37 7.46
C ALA A 21 0.07 3.82 7.97
N ALA A 22 1.26 4.37 7.78
CA ALA A 22 1.61 5.72 8.19
C ALA A 22 0.70 6.76 7.55
N LEU A 23 0.36 6.58 6.28
CA LEU A 23 -0.51 7.49 5.55
C LEU A 23 -1.89 7.62 6.20
N TYR A 24 -2.48 6.50 6.63
CA TYR A 24 -3.76 6.54 7.36
C TYR A 24 -3.61 7.20 8.74
N TYR A 25 -2.58 6.80 9.51
CA TYR A 25 -2.38 7.31 10.87
C TYR A 25 -1.94 8.78 10.92
N LEU A 26 -1.39 9.31 9.82
CA LEU A 26 -1.09 10.72 9.67
C LEU A 26 -2.34 11.59 9.88
N PHE A 27 -3.50 11.13 9.41
CA PHE A 27 -4.74 11.90 9.47
C PHE A 27 -5.71 11.40 10.55
N LYS A 28 -5.67 10.11 10.90
CA LYS A 28 -6.63 9.47 11.82
C LYS A 28 -6.87 10.24 13.12
N ASN A 29 -5.78 10.63 13.80
CA ASN A 29 -5.84 11.13 15.18
C ASN A 29 -5.77 12.67 15.30
N SER A 30 -5.91 13.40 14.19
CA SER A 30 -5.77 14.86 14.22
C SER A 30 -6.77 15.51 13.28
N PRO A 31 -7.91 15.98 13.81
CA PRO A 31 -8.93 16.69 13.03
C PRO A 31 -8.35 17.89 12.29
N ALA A 32 -7.52 18.71 12.94
CA ALA A 32 -6.88 19.87 12.32
C ALA A 32 -6.09 19.52 11.05
N ARG A 33 -5.30 18.43 11.08
CA ARG A 33 -4.56 17.98 9.89
C ARG A 33 -5.46 17.44 8.78
N ARG A 34 -6.62 16.87 9.13
CA ARG A 34 -7.60 16.43 8.14
C ARG A 34 -8.18 17.64 7.42
N ASP A 35 -8.56 18.67 8.18
CA ASP A 35 -9.09 19.90 7.62
C ASP A 35 -8.07 20.61 6.74
N ASP A 36 -6.82 20.72 7.19
CA ASP A 36 -5.73 21.31 6.39
C ASP A 36 -5.48 20.53 5.09
N PHE A 37 -5.47 19.20 5.16
CA PHE A 37 -5.35 18.37 3.96
C PHE A 37 -6.54 18.54 3.00
N LEU A 38 -7.77 18.63 3.52
CA LEU A 38 -8.98 18.79 2.71
C LEU A 38 -9.08 20.18 2.07
N LYS A 39 -8.44 21.21 2.63
CA LYS A 39 -8.30 22.52 1.96
C LYS A 39 -7.39 22.42 0.73
N GLU A 40 -6.35 21.59 0.82
CA GLU A 40 -5.37 21.43 -0.26
C GLU A 40 -5.77 20.39 -1.32
N SER A 41 -6.69 19.49 -0.98
CA SER A 41 -7.07 18.32 -1.78
C SER A 41 -8.58 18.12 -1.79
N GLU A 42 -9.16 18.10 -2.99
CA GLU A 42 -10.57 17.72 -3.23
C GLU A 42 -10.81 16.20 -3.12
N ILE A 43 -9.75 15.42 -2.91
CA ILE A 43 -9.81 13.95 -2.83
C ILE A 43 -10.11 13.48 -1.40
N ALA A 44 -10.88 12.39 -1.29
CA ALA A 44 -11.17 11.70 -0.05
C ALA A 44 -9.92 11.27 0.74
N LEU A 45 -10.04 11.17 2.06
CA LEU A 45 -8.94 10.79 2.97
C LEU A 45 -8.42 9.36 2.72
N PRO A 46 -7.16 9.07 3.11
CA PRO A 46 -6.59 7.73 2.99
C PRO A 46 -7.40 6.67 3.72
N LYS A 47 -7.54 5.50 3.09
CA LYS A 47 -8.19 4.33 3.72
C LYS A 47 -7.22 3.58 4.64
N LYS A 48 -7.79 2.92 5.65
CA LYS A 48 -7.02 2.11 6.60
C LYS A 48 -6.42 0.90 5.90
N PHE A 49 -5.11 0.73 6.05
CA PHE A 49 -4.41 -0.47 5.65
C PHE A 49 -4.22 -1.40 6.87
N ILE A 50 -4.49 -2.70 6.69
CA ILE A 50 -4.43 -3.72 7.75
C ILE A 50 -3.60 -4.90 7.26
N GLN A 51 -2.37 -5.06 7.76
CA GLN A 51 -1.39 -6.06 7.30
C GLN A 51 -1.93 -7.51 7.22
N HIS A 52 -2.90 -7.89 8.06
CA HIS A 52 -3.46 -9.25 8.03
C HIS A 52 -4.75 -9.40 7.19
N ARG A 53 -5.34 -8.31 6.65
CA ARG A 53 -6.60 -8.30 5.88
C ARG A 53 -6.39 -7.82 4.44
N TRP A 54 -5.71 -8.64 3.66
CA TRP A 54 -5.30 -8.27 2.30
C TRP A 54 -6.45 -8.02 1.32
N LEU A 55 -7.57 -8.75 1.44
CA LEU A 55 -8.78 -8.49 0.65
C LEU A 55 -9.29 -7.05 0.84
N GLU A 56 -9.28 -6.57 2.09
CA GLU A 56 -9.74 -5.24 2.46
C GLU A 56 -8.72 -4.13 2.13
N ASN A 57 -7.47 -4.50 1.81
CA ASN A 57 -6.39 -3.55 1.52
C ASN A 57 -6.30 -3.15 0.05
N VAL A 58 -6.98 -3.83 -0.89
CA VAL A 58 -6.97 -3.44 -2.31
C VAL A 58 -7.43 -1.98 -2.47
N PRO A 59 -8.57 -1.57 -1.88
CA PRO A 59 -9.01 -0.17 -1.93
C PRO A 59 -8.05 0.79 -1.22
N ALA A 60 -7.29 0.34 -0.22
CA ALA A 60 -6.30 1.18 0.47
C ALA A 60 -5.08 1.47 -0.42
N SER A 61 -4.58 0.47 -1.14
CA SER A 61 -3.50 0.65 -2.11
C SER A 61 -3.90 1.51 -3.31
N GLU A 62 -5.12 1.33 -3.82
CA GLU A 62 -5.66 2.15 -4.90
C GLU A 62 -5.85 3.62 -4.47
N SER A 63 -6.43 3.83 -3.28
CA SER A 63 -6.59 5.15 -2.69
C SER A 63 -5.23 5.84 -2.50
N ALA A 64 -4.20 5.13 -2.04
CA ALA A 64 -2.87 5.69 -1.86
C ALA A 64 -2.21 6.12 -3.19
N ILE A 65 -2.43 5.38 -4.28
CA ILE A 65 -1.94 5.76 -5.62
C ILE A 65 -2.59 7.07 -6.08
N ASN A 66 -3.91 7.19 -5.90
CA ASN A 66 -4.65 8.39 -6.33
C ASN A 66 -4.33 9.62 -5.47
N LEU A 67 -4.08 9.42 -4.16
CA LEU A 67 -3.78 10.48 -3.22
C LEU A 67 -2.34 11.01 -3.30
N LEU A 68 -1.45 10.33 -4.02
CA LEU A 68 -0.02 10.59 -3.99
C LEU A 68 0.34 12.03 -4.40
N ALA A 69 -0.36 12.59 -5.38
CA ALA A 69 -0.18 13.98 -5.80
C ALA A 69 -0.64 14.98 -4.73
N SER A 70 -1.83 14.76 -4.14
CA SER A 70 -2.37 15.58 -3.05
C SER A 70 -1.48 15.57 -1.81
N ILE A 71 -0.94 14.41 -1.43
CA ILE A 71 -0.06 14.29 -0.27
C ILE A 71 1.24 15.05 -0.51
N LYS A 72 1.81 14.96 -1.72
CA LYS A 72 3.00 15.75 -2.08
C LYS A 72 2.73 17.25 -1.95
N LYS A 73 1.59 17.72 -2.45
CA LYS A 73 1.17 19.12 -2.31
C LYS A 73 1.05 19.53 -0.84
N TYR A 74 0.38 18.72 -0.03
CA TYR A 74 0.24 18.97 1.41
C TYR A 74 1.59 19.04 2.14
N ILE A 75 2.54 18.14 1.86
CA ILE A 75 3.87 18.20 2.49
C ILE A 75 4.62 19.47 2.06
N VAL A 76 4.49 19.89 0.80
CA VAL A 76 5.10 21.15 0.33
C VAL A 76 4.48 22.35 1.07
N SER A 77 3.16 22.39 1.28
CA SER A 77 2.50 23.44 2.06
C SER A 77 2.94 23.47 3.52
N VAL A 78 3.10 22.29 4.14
CA VAL A 78 3.66 22.18 5.49
C VAL A 78 5.12 22.68 5.55
N ASP A 79 5.95 22.30 4.57
CA ASP A 79 7.36 22.71 4.51
C ASP A 79 7.53 24.22 4.22
N LYS A 80 6.55 24.86 3.56
CA LYS A 80 6.47 26.32 3.38
C LYS A 80 6.00 27.06 4.63
N GLY A 81 5.52 26.36 5.65
CA GLY A 81 4.97 26.95 6.87
C GLY A 81 3.51 27.40 6.77
N GLU A 82 2.77 26.98 5.73
CA GLU A 82 1.33 27.27 5.60
C GLU A 82 0.50 26.51 6.65
N HIS A 83 1.04 25.39 7.16
CA HIS A 83 0.44 24.57 8.23
C HIS A 83 1.48 24.17 9.28
N ASN A 84 1.02 23.85 10.49
CA ASN A 84 1.88 23.39 11.57
C ASN A 84 2.55 22.05 11.22
N GLN A 85 3.87 21.99 11.35
CA GLN A 85 4.63 20.77 11.06
C GLN A 85 4.28 19.64 12.06
N PRO A 86 3.79 18.49 11.59
CA PRO A 86 3.44 17.40 12.50
C PRO A 86 4.69 16.70 13.05
N ASN A 87 4.92 16.78 14.35
CA ASN A 87 5.94 15.98 15.02
C ASN A 87 5.40 14.57 15.34
N CYS A 88 5.27 13.72 14.32
CA CYS A 88 4.84 12.33 14.51
C CYS A 88 5.58 11.35 13.59
N LYS A 89 5.72 10.10 14.07
CA LYS A 89 6.38 9.02 13.31
C LYS A 89 5.76 8.80 11.93
N SER A 90 4.43 8.91 11.83
CA SER A 90 3.71 8.78 10.56
C SER A 90 4.09 9.86 9.55
N TYR A 91 4.27 11.11 9.99
CA TYR A 91 4.69 12.21 9.11
C TYR A 91 6.11 12.00 8.60
N ALA A 92 7.04 11.63 9.51
CA ALA A 92 8.41 11.32 9.14
C ALA A 92 8.48 10.18 8.10
N CYS A 93 7.76 9.09 8.34
CA CYS A 93 7.69 7.95 7.42
C CYS A 93 7.15 8.37 6.04
N VAL A 94 6.03 9.09 5.98
CA VAL A 94 5.45 9.56 4.72
C VAL A 94 6.42 10.48 3.98
N LYS A 95 7.10 11.40 4.68
CA LYS A 95 8.07 12.32 4.08
C LYS A 95 9.26 11.57 3.46
N THR A 96 9.83 10.59 4.17
CA THR A 96 10.92 9.74 3.66
C THR A 96 10.52 8.95 2.43
N HIS A 97 9.33 8.38 2.40
CA HIS A 97 8.87 7.65 1.21
C HIS A 97 8.53 8.58 0.04
N LEU A 98 8.04 9.80 0.28
CA LEU A 98 7.77 10.75 -0.79
C LEU A 98 9.03 11.29 -1.48
N SER A 99 10.19 11.24 -0.81
CA SER A 99 11.49 11.52 -1.47
C SER A 99 11.93 10.42 -2.45
N ASP A 100 11.33 9.23 -2.39
CA ASP A 100 11.61 8.15 -3.34
C ASP A 100 10.86 8.39 -4.66
N ASN A 101 11.61 8.64 -5.73
CA ASN A 101 11.08 8.81 -7.09
C ASN A 101 10.34 7.56 -7.60
N LEU A 102 10.70 6.37 -7.10
CA LEU A 102 10.12 5.10 -7.50
C LEU A 102 8.89 4.69 -6.67
N LEU A 103 8.48 5.49 -5.66
CA LEU A 103 7.35 5.15 -4.79
C LEU A 103 6.06 4.86 -5.58
N SER A 104 5.76 5.66 -6.61
CA SER A 104 4.57 5.45 -7.44
C SER A 104 4.61 4.09 -8.16
N VAL A 105 5.78 3.71 -8.67
CA VAL A 105 5.99 2.41 -9.34
C VAL A 105 5.87 1.28 -8.34
N LYS A 106 6.56 1.38 -7.19
CA LYS A 106 6.50 0.43 -6.07
C LYS A 106 5.06 0.17 -5.62
N LEU A 107 4.26 1.23 -5.45
CA LEU A 107 2.83 1.13 -5.10
C LEU A 107 1.98 0.46 -6.19
N LYS A 108 2.23 0.77 -7.47
CA LYS A 108 1.52 0.14 -8.60
C LYS A 108 1.86 -1.35 -8.72
N VAL A 109 3.12 -1.73 -8.54
CA VAL A 109 3.57 -3.13 -8.50
C VAL A 109 2.90 -3.85 -7.34
N PHE A 110 2.93 -3.27 -6.15
CA PHE A 110 2.23 -3.81 -4.98
C PHE A 110 0.74 -4.03 -5.25
N HIS A 111 0.06 -3.01 -5.78
CA HIS A 111 -1.36 -3.08 -6.12
C HIS A 111 -1.67 -4.15 -7.17
N SER A 112 -0.80 -4.30 -8.18
CA SER A 112 -0.91 -5.35 -9.20
C SER A 112 -0.83 -6.74 -8.59
N ILE A 113 0.15 -7.00 -7.71
CA ILE A 113 0.28 -8.28 -7.01
C ILE A 113 -0.98 -8.58 -6.19
N VAL A 114 -1.45 -7.60 -5.43
CA VAL A 114 -2.66 -7.73 -4.61
C VAL A 114 -3.87 -8.06 -5.48
N LYS A 115 -4.02 -7.42 -6.65
CA LYS A 115 -5.08 -7.72 -7.63
C LYS A 115 -5.00 -9.15 -8.18
N VAL A 116 -3.80 -9.63 -8.50
CA VAL A 116 -3.60 -11.02 -8.96
C VAL A 116 -3.96 -12.03 -7.88
N LEU A 117 -3.64 -11.73 -6.62
CA LEU A 117 -3.94 -12.61 -5.48
C LEU A 117 -5.40 -12.52 -5.01
N LEU A 118 -6.11 -11.43 -5.30
CA LEU A 118 -7.47 -11.18 -4.84
C LEU A 118 -8.47 -12.31 -5.15
N PRO A 119 -8.64 -12.78 -6.41
CA PRO A 119 -9.59 -13.84 -6.71
C PRO A 119 -9.23 -15.16 -6.02
N PHE A 120 -7.93 -15.44 -5.88
CA PHE A 120 -7.46 -16.60 -5.15
C PHE A 120 -7.82 -16.49 -3.66
N LEU A 121 -7.48 -15.38 -3.00
CA LEU A 121 -7.78 -15.17 -1.59
C LEU A 121 -9.29 -15.20 -1.32
N THR A 122 -10.08 -14.59 -2.19
CA THR A 122 -11.55 -14.57 -2.07
C THR A 122 -12.15 -15.97 -2.17
N LYS A 123 -11.58 -16.84 -3.03
CA LYS A 123 -12.03 -18.22 -3.19
C LYS A 123 -11.74 -19.09 -1.96
N TYR A 124 -10.56 -18.93 -1.36
CA TYR A 124 -10.07 -19.80 -0.28
C TYR A 124 -10.28 -19.26 1.14
N GLN A 125 -10.70 -18.00 1.29
CA GLN A 125 -11.07 -17.40 2.58
C GLN A 125 -12.60 -17.44 2.77
N THR A 126 -13.23 -18.58 2.46
CA THR A 126 -14.65 -18.83 2.70
C THR A 126 -14.81 -20.03 3.62
N ASP A 127 -15.93 -20.12 4.33
CA ASP A 127 -16.25 -21.27 5.21
C ASP A 127 -16.56 -22.55 4.41
N LYS A 128 -16.56 -22.48 3.08
CA LYS A 128 -16.79 -23.62 2.20
C LYS A 128 -15.54 -24.48 2.13
N LEU A 129 -15.72 -25.79 2.04
CA LEU A 129 -14.62 -26.75 1.96
C LEU A 129 -13.97 -26.73 0.56
N MET A 130 -13.11 -25.74 0.32
CA MET A 130 -12.47 -25.48 -0.98
C MET A 130 -11.13 -26.23 -1.16
N LEU A 131 -10.70 -26.98 -0.14
CA LEU A 131 -9.38 -27.64 -0.10
C LEU A 131 -9.15 -28.58 -1.29
N PHE A 132 -10.19 -29.28 -1.76
CA PHE A 132 -10.11 -30.21 -2.89
C PHE A 132 -9.66 -29.55 -4.20
N PHE A 133 -9.95 -28.26 -4.39
CA PHE A 133 -9.59 -27.52 -5.61
C PHE A 133 -8.20 -26.85 -5.53
N LEU A 134 -7.57 -26.86 -4.34
CA LEU A 134 -6.30 -26.17 -4.08
C LEU A 134 -5.15 -26.56 -5.04
N PRO A 135 -4.92 -27.85 -5.36
CA PRO A 135 -3.80 -28.24 -6.22
C PRO A 135 -3.93 -27.70 -7.65
N GLU A 136 -5.15 -27.68 -8.20
CA GLU A 136 -5.41 -27.22 -9.57
C GLU A 136 -5.33 -25.70 -9.69
N ASP A 137 -5.96 -24.98 -8.75
CA ASP A 137 -5.94 -23.52 -8.74
C ASP A 137 -4.54 -22.97 -8.44
N LEU A 138 -3.73 -23.67 -7.64
CA LEU A 138 -2.32 -23.32 -7.45
C LEU A 138 -1.56 -23.37 -8.77
N LYS A 139 -1.69 -24.45 -9.55
CA LYS A 139 -1.03 -24.57 -10.87
C LYS A 139 -1.44 -23.44 -11.82
N LYS A 140 -2.71 -23.03 -11.78
CA LYS A 140 -3.25 -21.95 -12.63
C LYS A 140 -2.70 -20.57 -12.26
N ASN A 141 -2.55 -20.29 -10.97
CA ASN A 141 -2.13 -18.97 -10.46
C ASN A 141 -0.60 -18.84 -10.26
N TYR A 142 0.16 -19.94 -10.34
CA TYR A 142 1.61 -19.91 -10.15
C TYR A 142 2.37 -19.18 -11.27
N LYS A 143 1.92 -19.31 -12.53
CA LYS A 143 2.59 -18.70 -13.69
C LYS A 143 2.57 -17.15 -13.67
N PRO A 144 1.43 -16.48 -13.39
CA PRO A 144 1.42 -15.03 -13.20
C PRO A 144 2.24 -14.59 -11.98
N ALA A 145 2.18 -15.34 -10.87
CA ALA A 145 2.87 -14.98 -9.63
C ALA A 145 4.41 -15.07 -9.76
N THR A 146 4.93 -16.05 -10.51
CA THR A 146 6.38 -16.15 -10.80
C THR A 146 6.87 -15.01 -11.69
N ALA A 147 6.11 -14.64 -12.72
CA ALA A 147 6.45 -13.49 -13.57
C ALA A 147 6.55 -12.19 -12.76
N VAL A 148 5.61 -11.95 -11.84
CA VAL A 148 5.67 -10.77 -10.97
C VAL A 148 6.81 -10.87 -9.94
N PHE A 149 7.13 -12.06 -9.45
CA PHE A 149 8.28 -12.27 -8.57
C PHE A 149 9.61 -11.97 -9.28
N CYS A 150 9.78 -12.36 -10.55
CA CYS A 150 10.94 -12.01 -11.36
C CYS A 150 11.08 -10.49 -11.53
N ILE A 151 9.97 -9.80 -11.83
CA ILE A 151 9.96 -8.33 -11.92
C ILE A 151 10.40 -7.70 -10.59
N VAL A 152 9.87 -8.17 -9.45
CA VAL A 152 10.24 -7.67 -8.11
C VAL A 152 11.73 -7.93 -7.80
N GLN A 153 12.29 -9.08 -8.22
CA GLN A 153 13.72 -9.35 -8.04
C GLN A 153 14.62 -8.47 -8.91
N GLU A 154 14.22 -8.17 -10.15
CA GLU A 154 14.96 -7.24 -11.02
C GLU A 154 14.98 -5.83 -10.41
N PHE A 155 13.86 -5.34 -9.88
CA PHE A 155 13.79 -4.05 -9.21
C PHE A 155 14.54 -3.99 -7.86
N LYS A 156 14.86 -5.14 -7.25
CA LYS A 156 15.68 -5.19 -6.02
C LYS A 156 17.13 -4.77 -6.27
N HIS A 157 17.62 -4.85 -7.51
CA HIS A 157 18.98 -4.48 -7.90
C HIS A 157 19.13 -3.01 -8.31
N TRP A 158 18.02 -2.25 -8.35
CA TRP A 158 17.96 -0.85 -8.81
C TRP A 158 17.89 0.16 -7.66
N ASN A 159 18.34 -0.24 -6.47
CA ASN A 159 18.21 0.53 -5.24
C ASN A 159 19.57 0.74 -4.58
#